data_AF-A0A3L7QHG6-F1
#
_entry.id   AF-A0A3L7QHG6-F1
#
_cell.length_a   1.000
_cell.length_b   1.000
_cell.length_c   1.000
_cell.angle_alpha   90.00
_cell.angle_beta   90.00
_cell.angle_gamma   90.00
#
_symmetry.space_group_name_H-M   'P 1'
#
loop_
_entity.id
_entity.type
_entity.pdbx_description
1 polymer ?
#
loop_
_entity_poly.entity_id
_entity_poly.type
_entity_poly.pdbx_seq_one_letter_code
_entity_poly.pdbx_strand_id
1 'polypeptide(L)'
;MFMLVLGSIEITNSIYLKQALTSVAYEGARLASGASGTKSDAESFCTQLLTARQIQGASVSCTQITPATTRGTLITVTVTAPAEQNSFGLTRYFRNRDLTAAATMPRL
;
A
#
# COMPACT_ATOMS: atom_id res chain seq x y z
N MET A 1 1.23 -11.26 -31.98
CA MET A 1 1.05 -9.83 -31.67
C MET A 1 0.14 -9.61 -30.48
N PHE A 2 -1.13 -10.03 -30.53
CA PHE A 2 -2.13 -9.80 -29.47
C PHE A 2 -1.72 -10.31 -28.07
N MET A 3 -1.14 -11.51 -27.98
CA MET A 3 -0.67 -12.04 -26.68
C MET A 3 0.48 -11.24 -26.05
N LEU A 4 1.34 -10.61 -26.86
CA LEU A 4 2.41 -9.77 -26.31
C LEU A 4 1.83 -8.51 -25.68
N VAL A 5 0.84 -7.89 -26.34
CA VAL A 5 0.15 -6.70 -25.81
C VAL A 5 -0.57 -7.02 -24.51
N LEU A 6 -1.32 -8.13 -24.48
CA LEU A 6 -2.02 -8.57 -23.27
C LEU A 6 -1.05 -8.91 -22.13
N GLY A 7 0.07 -9.57 -22.43
CA GLY A 7 1.12 -9.85 -21.45
C GLY A 7 1.76 -8.58 -20.90
N SER A 8 2.03 -7.59 -21.76
CA SER A 8 2.55 -6.29 -21.34
C SER A 8 1.57 -5.53 -20.45
N ILE A 9 0.27 -5.49 -20.79
CA ILE A 9 -0.76 -4.85 -19.97
C ILE A 9 -0.79 -5.47 -18.56
N GLU A 10 -0.79 -6.79 -18.47
CA GLU A 10 -0.83 -7.49 -17.18
C GLU A 10 0.41 -7.16 -16.32
N ILE A 11 1.60 -7.17 -16.91
CA ILE A 11 2.85 -6.85 -16.19
C ILE A 11 2.85 -5.39 -15.75
N THR A 12 2.49 -4.45 -16.63
CA THR A 12 2.42 -3.02 -16.28
C THR A 12 1.43 -2.78 -15.15
N ASN A 13 0.29 -3.46 -15.14
CA ASN A 13 -0.69 -3.34 -14.07
C ASN A 13 -0.13 -3.87 -12.72
N SER A 14 0.62 -4.96 -12.73
CA SER A 14 1.29 -5.47 -11.52
C SER A 14 2.36 -4.51 -10.99
N ILE A 15 3.11 -3.85 -11.89
CA ILE A 15 4.09 -2.83 -11.52
C ILE A 15 3.38 -1.62 -10.93
N TYR A 16 2.31 -1.15 -11.56
CA TYR A 16 1.48 -0.07 -11.06
C TYR A 16 0.97 -0.38 -9.64
N LEU A 17 0.42 -1.57 -9.41
CA LEU A 17 -0.05 -1.99 -8.08
C LEU A 17 1.07 -1.90 -7.04
N LYS A 18 2.25 -2.45 -7.32
CA LYS A 18 3.39 -2.39 -6.38
C LYS A 18 3.84 -0.96 -6.08
N GLN A 19 3.92 -0.11 -7.10
CA GLN A 19 4.30 1.29 -6.94
C GLN A 19 3.25 2.06 -6.16
N ALA A 20 1.97 1.82 -6.45
CA ALA A 20 0.87 2.43 -5.74
C ALA A 20 0.87 2.06 -4.26
N LEU A 21 1.03 0.77 -3.91
CA LEU A 21 1.13 0.32 -2.52
C LEU A 21 2.32 0.96 -1.79
N THR A 22 3.47 1.09 -2.47
CA THR A 22 4.68 1.69 -1.90
C THR A 22 4.49 3.18 -1.61
N SER A 23 3.88 3.94 -2.52
CA SER A 23 3.57 5.35 -2.30
C SER A 23 2.53 5.53 -1.20
N VAL A 24 1.48 4.69 -1.13
CA VAL A 24 0.50 4.76 -0.04
C VAL A 24 1.15 4.45 1.31
N ALA A 25 1.99 3.42 1.39
CA ALA A 25 2.71 3.08 2.63
C ALA A 25 3.60 4.25 3.10
N TYR A 26 4.32 4.89 2.16
CA TYR A 26 5.17 6.04 2.45
C TYR A 26 4.39 7.26 2.95
N GLU A 27 3.30 7.63 2.25
CA GLU A 27 2.48 8.78 2.62
C GLU A 27 1.73 8.54 3.95
N GLY A 28 1.26 7.31 4.17
CA GLY A 28 0.72 6.88 5.45
C GLY A 28 1.73 6.97 6.59
N ALA A 29 2.94 6.46 6.41
CA ALA A 29 4.02 6.55 7.41
C ALA A 29 4.43 8.00 7.69
N ARG A 30 4.40 8.87 6.67
CA ARG A 30 4.67 10.31 6.82
C ARG A 30 3.60 11.01 7.66
N LEU A 31 2.33 10.70 7.43
CA LEU A 31 1.23 11.26 8.24
C LEU A 31 1.32 10.75 9.69
N ALA A 32 1.54 9.44 9.84
CA ALA A 32 1.68 8.75 11.13
C ALA A 32 2.85 9.28 11.98
N SER A 33 3.96 9.66 11.33
CA SER A 33 5.16 10.19 12.01
C SER A 33 5.04 11.64 12.47
N GLY A 34 3.99 12.36 12.08
CA GLY A 34 3.72 13.71 12.58
C GLY A 34 3.41 13.75 14.08
N ALA A 35 3.63 14.90 14.72
CA ALA A 35 3.50 15.08 16.17
C ALA A 35 2.10 14.72 16.72
N SER A 36 1.05 14.92 15.94
CA SER A 36 -0.33 14.54 16.29
C SER A 36 -0.83 13.29 15.57
N GLY A 37 0.01 12.64 14.76
CA GLY A 37 -0.39 11.48 13.96
C GLY A 37 -0.83 10.31 14.83
N THR A 38 -1.98 9.73 14.51
CA THR A 38 -2.47 8.49 15.14
C THR A 38 -2.55 7.36 14.12
N LYS A 39 -2.69 6.14 14.64
CA LYS A 39 -2.90 4.94 13.81
C LYS A 39 -4.16 5.09 12.95
N SER A 40 -5.24 5.59 13.56
CA SER A 40 -6.53 5.76 12.88
C SER A 40 -6.44 6.75 11.72
N ASP A 41 -5.69 7.84 11.89
CA ASP A 41 -5.51 8.83 10.82
C ASP A 41 -4.73 8.23 9.65
N ALA A 42 -3.66 7.49 9.94
CA ALA A 42 -2.86 6.82 8.93
C ALA A 42 -3.66 5.77 8.16
N GLU A 43 -4.44 4.93 8.86
CA GLU A 43 -5.28 3.91 8.23
C GLU A 43 -6.40 4.54 7.40
N SER A 44 -7.05 5.60 7.89
CA SER A 44 -8.10 6.31 7.16
C SER A 44 -7.55 6.97 5.90
N PHE A 45 -6.41 7.65 6.00
CA PHE A 45 -5.74 8.28 4.87
C PHE A 45 -5.29 7.25 3.82
N CYS A 46 -4.63 6.17 4.24
CA CYS A 46 -4.24 5.09 3.33
C CYS A 46 -5.45 4.48 2.62
N THR A 47 -6.56 4.25 3.34
CA THR A 47 -7.81 3.73 2.75
C THR A 47 -8.39 4.67 1.70
N GLN A 48 -8.36 5.99 1.95
CA GLN A 48 -8.81 6.98 0.98
C GLN A 48 -7.95 6.95 -0.30
N LEU A 49 -6.63 6.87 -0.16
CA LEU A 49 -5.72 6.79 -1.31
C LEU A 49 -5.88 5.50 -2.11
N LEU A 50 -6.05 4.36 -1.43
CA LEU A 50 -6.30 3.08 -2.07
C LEU A 50 -7.61 3.10 -2.86
N THR A 51 -8.65 3.71 -2.28
CA THR A 51 -9.95 3.91 -2.93
C THR A 51 -9.81 4.83 -4.16
N ALA A 52 -9.10 5.95 -4.03
CA ALA A 52 -8.86 6.88 -5.14
C ALA A 52 -8.06 6.24 -6.29
N ARG A 53 -7.19 5.28 -5.97
CA ARG A 53 -6.39 4.51 -6.94
C ARG A 53 -7.12 3.27 -7.48
N GLN A 54 -8.37 3.05 -7.06
CA GLN A 54 -9.22 1.91 -7.41
C GLN A 54 -8.59 0.54 -7.11
N ILE A 55 -7.79 0.44 -6.05
CA ILE A 55 -7.16 -0.82 -5.64
C ILE A 55 -8.17 -1.65 -4.84
N GLN A 56 -8.37 -2.89 -5.25
CA GLN A 56 -9.34 -3.82 -4.67
C GLN A 56 -8.69 -4.73 -3.62
N GLY A 57 -9.45 -5.06 -2.56
CA GLY A 57 -9.04 -6.02 -1.53
C GLY A 57 -7.82 -5.59 -0.70
N ALA A 58 -7.44 -4.32 -0.73
CA ALA A 58 -6.29 -3.84 0.02
C ALA A 58 -6.56 -3.79 1.53
N SER A 59 -5.52 -4.09 2.30
CA SER A 59 -5.48 -4.00 3.76
C SER A 59 -4.31 -3.12 4.18
N VAL A 60 -4.52 -2.34 5.23
CA VAL A 60 -3.53 -1.44 5.81
C VAL A 60 -3.30 -1.87 7.25
N SER A 61 -2.04 -1.96 7.67
CA SER A 61 -1.66 -2.08 9.06
C SER A 61 -0.59 -1.07 9.41
N CYS A 62 -0.72 -0.46 10.58
CA CYS A 62 0.25 0.49 11.10
C CYS A 62 0.69 0.06 12.50
N THR A 63 1.95 0.29 12.84
CA THR A 63 2.44 0.23 14.22
C THR A 63 1.53 1.07 15.13
N GLN A 64 1.28 0.60 16.35
CA GLN A 64 0.47 1.35 17.31
C GLN A 64 1.19 2.65 17.67
N ILE A 65 0.53 3.77 17.38
CA ILE A 65 1.04 5.12 17.64
C ILE A 65 -0.06 5.96 18.28
N THR A 66 0.33 6.71 19.30
CA THR A 66 -0.52 7.65 20.02
C THR A 66 0.18 9.00 20.09
N PRO A 67 -0.53 10.09 20.44
CA PRO A 67 0.10 11.40 20.63
C PRO A 67 1.24 11.38 21.67
N ALA A 68 1.19 10.44 22.62
CA ALA A 68 2.21 10.24 23.66
C ALA A 68 3.43 9.41 23.20
N THR A 69 3.43 8.86 21.98
CA THR A 69 4.58 8.11 21.46
C THR A 69 5.80 9.03 21.36
N THR A 70 6.94 8.57 21.88
CA THR A 70 8.19 9.32 21.93
C THR A 70 8.71 9.64 20.52
N ARG A 71 9.32 10.83 20.38
CA ARG A 71 10.08 11.18 19.18
C ARG A 71 11.20 10.16 18.91
N GLY A 72 11.46 9.86 17.65
CA GLY A 72 12.45 8.87 17.23
C GLY A 72 11.96 7.41 17.24
N THR A 73 10.75 7.11 17.75
CA THR A 73 10.16 5.78 17.60
C THR A 73 9.92 5.47 16.13
N LEU A 74 10.33 4.27 15.68
CA LEU A 74 10.12 3.81 14.32
C LEU A 74 8.67 3.39 14.12
N ILE A 75 8.02 4.02 13.14
CA ILE A 75 6.63 3.78 12.78
C ILE A 75 6.64 3.09 11.43
N THR A 76 6.07 1.90 11.36
CA THR A 76 5.96 1.13 10.11
C THR A 76 4.52 1.07 9.67
N VAL A 77 4.26 1.49 8.43
CA VAL A 77 2.98 1.30 7.75
C VAL A 77 3.18 0.24 6.68
N THR A 78 2.38 -0.81 6.74
CA THR A 78 2.38 -1.92 5.79
C THR A 78 1.04 -1.95 5.06
N VAL A 79 1.09 -1.98 3.74
CA VAL A 79 -0.09 -2.04 2.87
C VAL A 79 0.03 -3.28 2.01
N THR A 80 -1.03 -4.09 1.99
CA THR A 80 -1.08 -5.35 1.25
C THR A 80 -2.30 -5.38 0.37
N ALA A 81 -2.18 -5.84 -0.87
CA ALA A 81 -3.34 -6.07 -1.74
C ALA A 81 -3.17 -7.37 -2.56
N PRO A 82 -4.25 -8.11 -2.80
CA PRO A 82 -4.23 -9.30 -3.65
C PRO A 82 -4.00 -8.89 -5.10
N ALA A 83 -2.94 -9.41 -5.71
CA ALA A 83 -2.59 -9.15 -7.10
C ALA A 83 -3.71 -9.64 -8.04
N GLU A 84 -4.35 -10.76 -7.73
CA GLU A 84 -5.41 -11.38 -8.53
C GLU A 84 -6.63 -10.48 -8.73
N GLN A 85 -7.07 -9.76 -7.68
CA GLN A 85 -8.23 -8.86 -7.77
C GLN A 85 -7.91 -7.56 -8.51
N ASN A 86 -6.61 -7.29 -8.70
CA ASN A 86 -6.12 -6.09 -9.36
C ASN A 86 -5.44 -6.43 -10.69
N SER A 87 -5.64 -7.64 -11.25
CA SER A 87 -5.10 -8.08 -12.54
C SER A 87 -6.20 -8.26 -13.58
N PHE A 88 -5.83 -8.35 -14.85
CA PHE A 88 -6.78 -8.58 -15.96
C PHE A 88 -7.19 -10.08 -16.05
N GLY A 89 -6.71 -10.93 -15.15
CA GLY A 89 -7.05 -12.35 -15.05
C GLY A 89 -6.46 -13.24 -16.15
N LEU A 90 -5.62 -12.68 -17.02
CA LEU A 90 -5.08 -13.35 -18.21
C LEU A 90 -3.93 -14.29 -17.87
N THR A 91 -3.24 -14.08 -16.74
CA THR A 91 -2.11 -14.90 -16.33
C THR A 91 -2.39 -15.61 -15.01
N ARG A 92 -2.05 -16.90 -14.93
CA ARG A 92 -2.07 -17.63 -13.65
C ARG A 92 -1.00 -17.15 -12.68
N TYR A 93 -0.05 -16.34 -13.14
CA TYR A 93 1.12 -15.92 -12.39
C TYR A 93 0.78 -15.08 -11.15
N PHE A 94 -0.28 -14.27 -11.22
CA PHE A 94 -0.70 -13.38 -10.12
C PHE A 94 -1.79 -13.98 -9.22
N ARG A 95 -2.25 -15.21 -9.47
CA ARG A 95 -3.26 -15.88 -8.64
C ARG A 95 -2.72 -16.21 -7.26
N ASN A 96 -3.55 -16.02 -6.22
CA ASN A 96 -3.18 -16.26 -4.81
C ASN A 96 -1.86 -15.59 -4.40
N ARG A 97 -1.54 -14.42 -4.97
CA ARG A 97 -0.37 -13.64 -4.59
C ARG A 97 -0.79 -12.30 -4.02
N ASP A 98 -0.32 -12.02 -2.83
CA ASP A 98 -0.46 -10.70 -2.22
C ASP A 98 0.81 -9.89 -2.51
N LEU A 99 0.61 -8.65 -2.97
CA LEU A 99 1.68 -7.67 -3.03
C LEU A 99 1.65 -6.86 -1.75
N THR A 100 2.79 -6.79 -1.06
CA THR A 100 2.97 -6.03 0.16
C THR A 100 4.04 -4.97 -0.04
N ALA A 101 3.78 -3.77 0.46
CA ALA A 101 4.76 -2.71 0.59
C ALA A 101 4.75 -2.19 2.02
N ALA A 102 5.92 -1.84 2.53
CA ALA A 102 6.06 -1.24 3.86
C ALA A 102 6.98 -0.04 3.79
N ALA A 103 6.66 0.98 4.58
CA ALA A 103 7.52 2.13 4.80
C ALA A 103 7.68 2.37 6.30
N THR A 104 8.92 2.66 6.71
CA THR A 104 9.26 2.93 8.11
C THR A 104 9.84 4.34 8.22
N MET A 105 9.30 5.14 9.15
CA MET A 105 9.79 6.49 9.43
C MET A 105 9.93 6.71 10.94
N PRO A 106 10.97 7.45 11.38
CA PRO A 106 11.05 7.89 12.77
C PRO A 106 10.00 8.98 13.04
N ARG A 107 9.40 8.94 14.23
CA ARG A 107 8.48 9.98 14.71
C ARG A 107 9.21 11.31 14.91
N LEU A 108 8.58 12.39 14.44
CA LEU A 108 9.14 13.75 14.43
C LEU A 108 9.07 14.48 15.76
#